data_AF-A0A1V5H305-F1
#
_entry.id   AF-A0A1V5H305-F1
#
_cell.length_a   1.000
_cell.length_b   1.000
_cell.length_c   1.000
_cell.angle_alpha   90.00
_cell.angle_beta   90.00
_cell.angle_gamma   90.00
#
_symmetry.space_group_name_H-M   'P 1'
#
loop_
_entity.id
_entity.type
_entity.pdbx_description
1 polymer ?
#
loop_
_entity_poly.entity_id
_entity_poly.type
_entity_poly.pdbx_seq_one_letter_code
_entity_poly.pdbx_strand_id
1 'polypeptide(L)'
;MDIVKICPNCQSEVIDNFQLCWNCNYSFTENKVVKIADQDQLKKQINCLRCNDVPMHFTGNYQFHEGTRFGAMGNLLELFVNKETFDLYVCPKCGKVEFFTP
;
A
#
# COMPACT_ATOMS: atom_id res chain seq x y z
N MET A 1 -10.77 30.92 -24.64
CA MET A 1 -10.13 29.91 -25.52
C MET A 1 -8.91 29.47 -24.77
N ASP A 2 -8.93 28.24 -24.27
CA ASP A 2 -7.87 27.75 -23.39
C ASP A 2 -6.65 27.40 -24.23
N ILE A 3 -5.47 27.85 -23.79
CA ILE A 3 -4.20 27.52 -24.44
C ILE A 3 -3.88 26.07 -24.09
N VAL A 4 -3.59 25.26 -25.10
CA VAL A 4 -3.24 23.85 -24.95
C VAL A 4 -1.81 23.60 -25.41
N LYS A 5 -1.14 22.63 -24.78
CA LYS A 5 0.16 22.09 -25.16
C LYS A 5 0.04 20.58 -25.38
N ILE A 6 0.91 20.03 -26.22
CA ILE A 6 0.95 18.59 -26.49
C ILE A 6 1.93 17.92 -25.54
N CYS A 7 1.50 16.85 -24.87
CA CYS A 7 2.39 16.06 -24.04
C CYS A 7 3.44 15.35 -24.90
N PRO A 8 4.76 15.51 -24.65
CA PRO A 8 5.80 14.87 -25.46
C PRO A 8 5.87 13.35 -25.25
N ASN A 9 5.30 12.84 -24.16
CA ASN A 9 5.34 11.41 -23.82
C ASN A 9 4.17 10.61 -24.42
N CYS A 10 2.95 11.14 -24.35
CA CYS A 10 1.73 10.42 -24.77
C CYS A 10 0.90 11.13 -25.84
N GLN A 11 1.34 12.32 -26.28
CA GLN A 11 0.71 13.12 -27.35
C GLN A 11 -0.70 13.64 -27.05
N SER A 12 -1.20 13.50 -25.82
CA SER A 12 -2.48 14.09 -25.43
C SER A 12 -2.41 15.63 -25.34
N GLU A 13 -3.53 16.28 -25.65
CA GLU A 13 -3.72 17.71 -25.39
C GLU A 13 -3.86 17.96 -23.89
N VAL A 14 -3.05 18.89 -23.38
CA VAL A 14 -3.03 19.28 -21.97
C VAL A 14 -3.17 20.79 -21.90
N ILE A 15 -4.03 21.29 -21.02
CA ILE A 15 -4.20 22.74 -20.85
C ILE A 15 -2.88 23.31 -20.29
N ASP A 16 -2.45 24.45 -20.83
CA ASP A 16 -1.08 24.97 -20.63
C ASP A 16 -0.76 25.26 -19.16
N ASN A 17 -1.77 25.59 -18.35
CA ASN A 17 -1.65 25.81 -16.91
C ASN A 17 -1.38 24.54 -16.08
N PHE A 18 -1.55 23.33 -16.62
CA PHE A 18 -1.22 22.11 -15.91
C PHE A 18 0.27 21.80 -15.98
N GLN A 19 0.84 21.44 -14.83
CA GLN A 19 2.24 21.02 -14.72
C GLN A 19 2.43 19.52 -14.91
N LEU A 20 1.35 18.74 -14.85
CA LEU A 20 1.33 17.30 -15.09
C LEU A 20 0.38 16.97 -16.25
N CYS A 21 0.76 16.00 -17.08
CA CYS A 21 -0.14 15.42 -18.06
C CYS A 21 -1.17 14.53 -17.37
N TRP A 22 -2.44 14.86 -17.53
CA TRP A 22 -3.57 14.12 -16.96
C TRP A 22 -3.65 12.65 -17.43
N ASN A 23 -3.10 12.32 -18.60
CA ASN A 23 -3.20 10.98 -19.19
C ASN A 23 -2.05 10.05 -18.75
N CYS A 24 -0.82 10.56 -18.64
CA CYS A 24 0.36 9.71 -18.44
C CYS A 24 1.25 10.14 -17.27
N ASN A 25 0.83 11.13 -16.46
CA ASN A 25 1.61 11.69 -15.35
C ASN A 25 2.99 12.24 -15.76
N TYR A 26 3.17 12.67 -17.01
CA TYR A 26 4.36 13.39 -17.44
C TYR A 26 4.44 14.77 -16.79
N SER A 27 5.52 15.05 -16.06
CA SER A 27 5.81 16.37 -15.51
C SER A 27 6.47 17.26 -16.56
N PHE A 28 5.82 18.38 -16.86
CA PHE A 28 6.34 19.40 -17.77
C PHE A 28 7.47 20.24 -17.13
N THR A 29 7.61 20.22 -15.80
CA THR A 29 8.70 20.90 -15.08
C THR A 29 9.94 20.01 -14.95
N GLU A 30 9.76 18.71 -14.73
CA GLU A 30 10.87 17.75 -14.52
C GLU A 30 11.22 16.94 -15.77
N ASN A 31 10.46 17.10 -16.87
CA ASN A 31 10.63 16.38 -18.13
C ASN A 31 10.68 14.85 -18.00
N LYS A 32 9.85 14.29 -17.13
CA LYS A 32 9.76 12.83 -16.91
C LYS A 32 8.38 12.43 -16.45
N VAL A 33 8.02 11.17 -16.65
CA VAL A 33 6.83 10.57 -16.05
C VAL A 33 7.05 10.39 -14.56
N VAL A 34 6.23 11.05 -13.74
CA VAL A 34 6.25 10.89 -12.29
C VAL A 34 5.32 9.75 -11.90
N LYS A 35 5.80 8.88 -11.01
CA LYS A 35 4.95 7.90 -10.35
C LYS A 35 4.24 8.63 -9.22
N ILE A 36 2.94 8.84 -9.37
CA ILE A 36 2.10 9.25 -8.25
C ILE A 36 1.95 7.99 -7.40
N ALA A 37 2.64 7.96 -6.28
CA ALA A 37 2.49 6.88 -5.33
C ALA A 37 1.09 7.02 -4.73
N ASP A 38 0.22 6.03 -4.97
CA ASP A 38 -1.06 5.94 -4.25
C ASP A 38 -0.75 5.98 -2.74
N GLN A 39 -1.64 6.54 -1.91
CA GLN A 39 -1.40 6.58 -0.46
C GLN A 39 -1.22 5.17 0.15
N ASP A 40 -1.66 4.11 -0.53
CA ASP A 40 -1.34 2.72 -0.19
C ASP A 40 0.15 2.35 -0.37
N GLN A 41 0.94 3.14 -1.11
CA GLN A 41 2.38 2.98 -1.30
C GLN A 41 3.24 3.69 -0.23
N LEU A 42 2.62 4.42 0.72
CA LEU A 42 3.31 4.82 1.96
C LEU A 42 3.55 3.61 2.89
N LYS A 43 2.94 2.46 2.60
CA LYS A 43 3.26 1.19 3.24
C LYS A 43 4.66 0.77 2.86
N LYS A 44 5.50 0.54 3.88
CA LYS A 44 6.94 0.24 3.72
C LYS A 44 7.12 -0.87 2.69
N GLN A 45 7.88 -0.58 1.64
CA GLN A 45 8.36 -1.62 0.73
C GLN A 45 9.41 -2.45 1.49
N ILE A 46 9.02 -3.66 1.90
CA ILE A 46 9.87 -4.59 2.62
C ILE A 46 10.24 -5.77 1.72
N ASN A 47 11.46 -6.27 1.88
CA ASN A 47 11.93 -7.48 1.21
C ASN A 47 11.90 -8.67 2.17
N CYS A 48 11.54 -9.84 1.65
CA CYS A 48 11.48 -11.07 2.43
C CYS A 48 12.89 -11.51 2.88
N LEU A 49 13.12 -11.50 4.19
CA LEU A 49 14.40 -11.93 4.80
C LEU A 49 14.78 -13.39 4.53
N ARG A 50 13.84 -14.24 4.09
CA ARG A 50 14.12 -15.66 3.75
C ARG A 50 14.54 -15.85 2.30
N CYS A 51 13.97 -15.06 1.38
CA CYS A 51 14.25 -15.21 -0.04
C CYS A 51 15.35 -14.27 -0.53
N ASN A 52 15.65 -13.22 0.26
CA ASN A 52 16.45 -12.06 -0.10
C ASN A 52 15.93 -11.37 -1.36
N ASP A 53 15.80 -10.04 -1.31
CA ASP A 53 15.46 -9.20 -2.48
C ASP A 53 14.11 -9.48 -3.17
N VAL A 54 13.25 -10.33 -2.61
CA VAL A 54 11.86 -10.52 -3.08
C VAL A 54 10.95 -9.54 -2.32
N PRO A 55 10.28 -8.60 -3.02
CA PRO A 55 9.34 -7.67 -2.39
C PRO A 55 8.16 -8.44 -1.78
N MET A 56 7.73 -8.06 -0.59
CA MET A 56 6.55 -8.65 0.04
C MET A 56 5.29 -7.88 -0.32
N HIS A 57 4.17 -8.59 -0.47
CA HIS A 57 2.87 -8.01 -0.77
C HIS A 57 2.15 -7.66 0.53
N PHE A 58 1.75 -6.39 0.69
CA PHE A 58 0.83 -6.01 1.76
C PHE A 58 -0.54 -6.64 1.50
N THR A 59 -1.04 -7.43 2.44
CA THR A 59 -2.33 -8.13 2.30
C THR A 59 -3.47 -7.45 3.04
N GLY A 60 -3.17 -6.54 3.97
CA GLY A 60 -4.19 -5.85 4.74
C GLY A 60 -3.81 -5.66 6.20
N ASN A 61 -4.69 -4.96 6.88
CA ASN A 61 -4.67 -4.80 8.32
C ASN A 61 -5.65 -5.80 8.94
N TYR A 62 -5.17 -6.68 9.81
CA TYR A 62 -5.93 -7.78 10.39
C TYR A 62 -6.00 -7.64 11.90
N GLN A 63 -7.18 -7.89 12.46
CA GLN A 63 -7.41 -7.93 13.90
C GLN A 63 -7.32 -9.37 14.37
N PHE A 64 -6.40 -9.64 15.28
CA PHE A 64 -6.24 -10.94 15.92
C PHE A 64 -6.83 -10.89 17.34
N HIS A 65 -7.53 -11.96 17.68
CA HIS A 65 -7.97 -12.21 19.04
C HIS A 65 -6.86 -12.95 19.77
N GLU A 66 -6.28 -12.35 20.80
CA GLU A 66 -5.46 -13.11 21.75
C GLU A 66 -6.37 -14.16 22.41
N GLY A 67 -6.09 -15.43 22.12
CA GLY A 67 -7.04 -16.53 22.34
C GLY A 67 -7.63 -16.63 23.75
N THR A 68 -8.89 -17.05 23.79
CA THR A 68 -9.66 -17.38 24.99
C THR A 68 -8.98 -18.53 25.76
N ARG A 69 -8.59 -18.32 27.01
CA ARG A 69 -8.31 -19.44 27.93
C ARG A 69 -9.64 -20.15 28.24
N PHE A 70 -9.97 -21.18 27.47
CA PHE A 70 -11.17 -22.01 27.69
C PHE A 70 -11.01 -22.84 28.97
N GLY A 71 -11.62 -22.38 30.06
CA GLY A 71 -12.06 -23.22 31.19
C GLY A 71 -13.58 -23.33 31.15
N ALA A 72 -14.13 -24.51 31.47
CA ALA A 72 -15.49 -24.99 31.16
C ALA A 72 -16.69 -24.24 31.80
N MET A 73 -16.60 -22.93 32.03
CA MET A 73 -17.70 -22.06 32.42
C MET A 73 -17.54 -20.76 31.63
N GLY A 74 -18.17 -20.70 30.44
CA GLY A 74 -18.08 -19.60 29.50
C GLY A 74 -18.31 -18.25 30.20
N ASN A 75 -17.28 -17.40 30.15
CA ASN A 75 -17.26 -16.20 30.96
C ASN A 75 -17.78 -15.02 30.13
N LEU A 76 -18.77 -14.31 30.65
CA LEU A 76 -19.35 -13.07 30.09
C LEU A 76 -18.31 -11.95 29.82
N LEU A 77 -17.05 -12.17 30.17
CA LEU A 77 -15.91 -11.25 30.06
C LEU A 77 -15.11 -11.38 28.76
N GLU A 78 -15.47 -12.30 27.84
CA GLU A 78 -14.85 -12.37 26.50
C GLU A 78 -15.11 -11.12 25.62
N LEU A 79 -15.98 -10.22 26.05
CA LEU A 79 -16.18 -8.91 25.41
C LEU A 79 -14.98 -7.95 25.57
N PHE A 80 -14.01 -8.28 26.43
CA PHE A 80 -12.77 -7.53 26.63
C PHE A 80 -11.52 -8.29 26.15
N VAL A 81 -11.67 -9.19 25.17
CA VAL A 81 -10.51 -9.77 24.48
C VAL A 81 -9.74 -8.63 23.83
N ASN A 82 -8.50 -8.43 24.27
CA ASN A 82 -7.58 -7.48 23.64
C ASN A 82 -7.46 -7.86 22.16
N LYS A 83 -7.90 -6.95 21.29
CA LYS A 83 -7.75 -7.10 19.85
C LYS A 83 -6.45 -6.44 19.45
N GLU A 84 -5.49 -7.23 19.03
CA GLU A 84 -4.26 -6.69 18.46
C GLU A 84 -4.42 -6.57 16.96
N THR A 85 -4.07 -5.39 16.44
CA THR A 85 -4.22 -5.06 15.03
C THR A 85 -2.85 -5.06 14.39
N PHE A 86 -2.68 -5.78 13.27
CA PHE A 86 -1.41 -5.89 12.57
C PHE A 86 -1.56 -5.69 11.06
N ASP A 87 -0.58 -5.00 10.49
CA ASP A 87 -0.33 -4.97 9.06
C ASP A 87 0.41 -6.24 8.65
N LEU A 88 -0.16 -6.97 7.68
CA LEU A 88 0.40 -8.23 7.19
C LEU A 88 1.05 -8.06 5.83
N TYR A 89 2.23 -8.64 5.71
CA TYR A 89 2.97 -8.74 4.45
C TYR A 89 3.29 -10.20 4.16
N VAL A 90 3.06 -10.64 2.92
CA VAL A 90 3.27 -12.03 2.50
C VAL A 90 4.29 -12.10 1.37
N CYS A 91 5.28 -12.96 1.50
CA CYS A 91 6.23 -13.24 0.44
C CYS A 91 5.60 -14.18 -0.60
N PRO A 92 5.48 -13.76 -1.88
CA PRO A 92 4.84 -14.59 -2.91
C PRO A 92 5.66 -15.83 -3.29
N LYS A 93 6.95 -15.86 -2.96
CA LYS A 93 7.86 -16.97 -3.32
C LYS A 93 7.86 -18.10 -2.31
N CYS A 94 7.87 -17.80 -1.01
CA CYS A 94 8.01 -18.81 0.05
C CYS A 94 6.87 -18.83 1.08
N GLY A 95 5.87 -17.95 0.95
CA GLY A 95 4.74 -17.89 1.87
C GLY A 95 5.07 -17.34 3.26
N LYS A 96 6.28 -16.80 3.49
CA LYS A 96 6.61 -16.11 4.75
C LYS A 96 5.62 -14.97 4.98
N VAL A 97 5.07 -14.89 6.18
CA VAL A 97 4.23 -13.77 6.63
C VAL A 97 4.99 -12.96 7.68
N GLU A 98 4.96 -11.64 7.57
CA GLU A 98 5.48 -10.69 8.55
C GLU A 98 4.36 -9.79 9.06
N PHE A 99 4.38 -9.51 10.36
CA PHE A 99 3.37 -8.74 11.09
C PHE A 99 4.00 -7.45 11.60
N PHE A 100 3.35 -6.32 11.36
CA PHE A 100 3.78 -5.02 11.82
C PHE A 100 2.68 -4.36 12.63
N THR A 101 3.03 -3.76 13.77
CA THR A 101 2.11 -2.88 14.47
C THR A 101 1.88 -1.61 13.61
N PRO A 102 0.65 -1.11 13.49
CA PRO A 102 0.34 0.14 12.79
C PRO A 102 1.16 1.34 13.30
#